data_AF-A0A8X6V304-F1
#
_entry.id   AF-A0A8X6V304-F1
#
_cell.length_a   1.000
_cell.length_b   1.000
_cell.length_c   1.000
_cell.angle_alpha   90.00
_cell.angle_beta   90.00
_cell.angle_gamma   90.00
#
_symmetry.space_group_name_H-M   'P 1'
#
loop_
_entity.id
_entity.type
_entity.pdbx_description
1 polymer ?
#
loop_
_entity_poly.entity_id
_entity_poly.type
_entity_poly.pdbx_seq_one_letter_code
_entity_poly.pdbx_strand_id
1 'polypeptide(L)'
;MRVTLPIFFNKVPLTFKRAKSIISTHIDQYTAMTQRMKSFGKPWEIMATVIPILGHLERAEAVARFRLTTGHDFLEVYLHWPGTAANEACPLCGHVRMDGDHLLQCTGLVEYPADDIASRYWEARRQMVKKPSKGVG
;
A
#
# COMPACT_ATOMS: atom_id res chain seq x y z
N MET A 1 -44.48 -39.72 -1.42
CA MET A 1 -43.27 -40.00 -2.22
C MET A 1 -42.10 -39.27 -1.60
N ARG A 2 -41.09 -39.98 -1.06
CA ARG A 2 -39.84 -39.36 -0.59
C ARG A 2 -38.80 -39.54 -1.68
N VAL A 3 -38.35 -38.43 -2.28
CA VAL A 3 -37.24 -38.43 -3.23
C VAL A 3 -35.96 -38.26 -2.41
N THR A 4 -35.29 -39.37 -2.10
CA THR A 4 -33.90 -39.34 -1.63
C THR A 4 -33.01 -39.18 -2.85
N LEU A 5 -32.52 -37.95 -3.08
CA LEU A 5 -31.42 -37.73 -4.01
C LEU A 5 -30.17 -38.41 -3.45
N PRO A 6 -29.50 -39.30 -4.21
CA PRO A 6 -28.25 -39.88 -3.76
C PRO A 6 -27.18 -38.78 -3.84
N ILE A 7 -26.76 -38.28 -2.68
CA ILE A 7 -25.56 -37.46 -2.60
C ILE A 7 -24.37 -38.41 -2.81
N PHE A 8 -23.98 -38.59 -4.06
CA PHE A 8 -22.72 -39.21 -4.42
C PHE A 8 -21.58 -38.26 -4.03
N PHE A 9 -21.18 -38.32 -2.77
CA PHE A 9 -19.85 -37.85 -2.38
C PHE A 9 -18.83 -38.81 -3.01
N ASN A 10 -18.36 -38.48 -4.21
CA ASN A 10 -17.12 -39.04 -4.75
C ASN A 10 -15.98 -38.62 -3.81
N LYS A 11 -15.75 -39.41 -2.75
CA LYS A 11 -14.67 -39.22 -1.79
C LYS A 11 -13.37 -39.71 -2.44
N VAL A 12 -12.89 -38.97 -3.43
CA VAL A 12 -11.52 -39.13 -3.90
C VAL A 12 -10.61 -38.72 -2.75
N PRO A 13 -9.74 -39.60 -2.24
CA PRO A 13 -8.84 -39.24 -1.16
C PRO A 13 -7.91 -38.12 -1.63
N LEU A 14 -8.04 -36.96 -0.98
CA LEU A 14 -7.17 -35.82 -1.24
C LEU A 14 -5.85 -36.02 -0.51
N THR A 15 -4.75 -35.73 -1.20
CA THR A 15 -3.46 -35.59 -0.50
C THR A 15 -3.53 -34.38 0.43
N PHE A 16 -2.76 -34.42 1.53
CA PHE A 16 -2.68 -33.28 2.45
C PHE A 16 -2.35 -31.97 1.74
N LYS A 17 -1.41 -31.99 0.78
CA LYS A 17 -1.03 -30.82 -0.02
C LYS A 17 -2.23 -30.23 -0.78
N ARG A 18 -3.05 -31.10 -1.39
CA ARG A 18 -4.22 -30.65 -2.17
C ARG A 18 -5.34 -30.16 -1.27
N ALA A 19 -5.61 -30.84 -0.16
CA ALA A 19 -6.58 -30.38 0.84
C ALA A 19 -6.17 -29.02 1.42
N LYS A 20 -4.90 -28.86 1.83
CA LYS A 20 -4.35 -27.58 2.29
C LYS A 20 -4.49 -26.49 1.24
N SER A 21 -4.13 -26.76 -0.01
CA SER A 21 -4.27 -25.79 -1.11
C SER A 21 -5.71 -25.34 -1.29
N ILE A 22 -6.67 -26.27 -1.30
CA ILE A 22 -8.10 -25.95 -1.45
C ILE A 22 -8.57 -25.05 -0.31
N ILE A 23 -8.22 -25.41 0.94
CA ILE A 23 -8.59 -24.64 2.13
C ILE A 23 -7.97 -23.24 2.08
N SER A 24 -6.66 -23.13 1.82
CA SER A 24 -5.97 -21.85 1.72
C SER A 24 -6.57 -20.96 0.65
N THR A 25 -6.79 -21.50 -0.56
CA THR A 25 -7.43 -20.74 -1.64
C THR A 25 -8.82 -20.25 -1.26
N HIS A 26 -9.61 -21.07 -0.57
CA HIS A 26 -10.94 -20.66 -0.13
C HIS A 26 -10.89 -19.54 0.92
N ILE A 27 -9.97 -19.64 1.89
CA ILE A 27 -9.72 -18.60 2.89
C ILE A 27 -9.29 -17.31 2.20
N ASP A 28 -8.32 -17.37 1.28
CA ASP A 28 -7.79 -16.21 0.58
C ASP A 28 -8.90 -15.51 -0.23
N GLN A 29 -9.72 -16.26 -0.95
CA GLN A 29 -10.87 -15.74 -1.70
C GLN A 29 -11.89 -15.07 -0.78
N TYR A 30 -12.24 -15.73 0.33
CA TYR A 30 -13.19 -15.20 1.30
C TYR A 30 -12.66 -13.90 1.95
N THR A 31 -11.40 -13.89 2.37
CA THR A 31 -10.73 -12.72 2.94
C THR A 31 -10.70 -11.58 1.92
N ALA A 32 -10.29 -11.84 0.67
CA ALA A 32 -10.24 -10.83 -0.38
C ALA A 32 -11.63 -10.21 -0.65
N MET A 33 -12.66 -11.05 -0.81
CA MET A 33 -14.04 -10.59 -0.99
C MET A 33 -14.50 -9.72 0.19
N THR A 34 -14.26 -10.18 1.42
CA THR A 34 -14.65 -9.46 2.63
C THR A 34 -13.95 -8.10 2.73
N GLN A 35 -12.66 -8.04 2.42
CA GLN A 35 -11.91 -6.78 2.46
C GLN A 35 -12.38 -5.81 1.37
N ARG A 36 -12.69 -6.30 0.17
CA ARG A 36 -13.25 -5.49 -0.91
C ARG A 36 -14.60 -4.89 -0.55
N MET A 37 -15.48 -5.67 0.06
CA MET A 37 -16.76 -5.16 0.57
C MET A 37 -16.56 -4.10 1.65
N LYS A 38 -15.58 -4.30 2.55
CA LYS A 38 -15.25 -3.34 3.61
C LYS A 38 -14.56 -2.07 3.11
N SER A 39 -13.96 -2.09 1.92
CA SER A 39 -13.30 -0.92 1.34
C SER A 39 -14.25 -0.01 0.58
N PHE A 40 -15.45 -0.48 0.21
CA PHE A 40 -16.42 0.29 -0.56
C PHE A 40 -16.73 1.66 0.09
N GLY A 41 -16.60 2.74 -0.69
CA GLY A 41 -16.81 4.11 -0.25
C GLY A 41 -15.68 4.69 0.62
N LYS A 42 -14.57 3.97 0.80
CA LYS A 42 -13.41 4.44 1.58
C LYS A 42 -12.30 4.93 0.66
N PRO A 43 -11.41 5.83 1.12
CA PRO A 43 -10.31 6.33 0.30
C PRO A 43 -9.41 5.22 -0.26
N TRP A 44 -9.25 4.12 0.48
CA TRP A 44 -8.47 2.95 0.06
C TRP A 44 -9.22 1.93 -0.80
N GLU A 45 -10.46 2.22 -1.24
CA GLU A 45 -11.18 1.38 -2.21
C GLU A 45 -10.39 1.19 -3.50
N ILE A 46 -9.69 2.24 -3.95
CA ILE A 46 -8.81 2.21 -5.12
C ILE A 46 -7.72 1.14 -5.01
N MET A 47 -7.34 0.74 -3.80
CA MET A 47 -6.43 -0.38 -3.63
C MET A 47 -7.05 -1.69 -4.12
N ALA A 48 -8.35 -1.92 -4.00
CA ALA A 48 -8.97 -3.15 -4.50
C ALA A 48 -8.90 -3.28 -6.05
N THR A 49 -8.71 -2.16 -6.77
CA THR A 49 -8.53 -2.14 -8.23
C THR A 49 -7.06 -2.14 -8.64
N VAL A 50 -6.17 -1.58 -7.81
CA VAL A 50 -4.71 -1.47 -8.08
C VAL A 50 -3.89 -2.64 -7.49
N ILE A 51 -4.35 -3.28 -6.40
CA ILE A 51 -3.69 -4.39 -5.70
C ILE A 51 -3.36 -5.61 -6.57
N PRO A 52 -4.13 -5.99 -7.62
CA PRO A 52 -3.72 -7.09 -8.49
C PRO A 52 -2.31 -6.90 -9.08
N ILE A 53 -1.84 -5.65 -9.18
CA ILE A 53 -0.50 -5.28 -9.64
C ILE A 53 0.55 -5.44 -8.53
N LEU A 54 0.19 -5.23 -7.26
CA LEU A 54 1.13 -5.22 -6.12
C LEU A 54 1.65 -6.61 -5.71
N GLY A 55 0.95 -7.69 -6.10
CA GLY A 55 1.36 -9.07 -5.76
C GLY A 55 2.64 -9.55 -6.45
N HIS A 56 3.06 -8.86 -7.53
CA HIS A 56 4.29 -9.14 -8.27
C HIS A 56 5.41 -8.15 -7.96
N LEU A 57 5.15 -7.13 -7.15
CA LEU A 57 6.12 -6.10 -6.83
C LEU A 57 6.96 -6.50 -5.62
N GLU A 58 8.19 -6.02 -5.60
CA GLU A 58 9.03 -6.07 -4.41
C GLU A 58 8.33 -5.34 -3.24
N ARG A 59 8.53 -5.85 -2.03
CA ARG A 59 7.86 -5.34 -0.82
C ARG A 59 8.02 -3.82 -0.67
N ALA A 60 9.21 -3.30 -0.96
CA ALA A 60 9.51 -1.87 -0.83
C ALA A 60 8.63 -1.02 -1.77
N GLU A 61 8.45 -1.47 -3.01
CA GLU A 61 7.62 -0.78 -4.00
C GLU A 61 6.14 -0.87 -3.63
N ALA A 62 5.67 -2.06 -3.26
CA ALA A 62 4.28 -2.25 -2.84
C ALA A 62 3.91 -1.36 -1.65
N VAL A 63 4.80 -1.26 -0.66
CA VAL A 63 4.59 -0.40 0.52
C VAL A 63 4.59 1.09 0.15
N ALA A 64 5.52 1.54 -0.70
CA ALA A 64 5.57 2.94 -1.13
C ALA A 64 4.29 3.34 -1.85
N ARG A 65 3.86 2.55 -2.83
CA ARG A 65 2.63 2.78 -3.60
C ARG A 65 1.40 2.77 -2.69
N PHE A 66 1.29 1.77 -1.80
CA PHE A 66 0.17 1.70 -0.85
C PHE A 66 0.06 2.97 0.00
N ARG A 67 1.17 3.42 0.59
CA ARG A 67 1.19 4.59 1.47
C ARG A 67 0.84 5.87 0.74
N LEU A 68 1.40 6.06 -0.46
CA LEU A 68 1.12 7.22 -1.29
C LEU A 68 -0.35 7.26 -1.73
N THR A 69 -0.89 6.14 -2.21
CA THR A 69 -2.28 6.13 -2.69
C THR A 69 -3.31 6.25 -1.55
N THR A 70 -2.97 5.78 -0.34
CA THR A 70 -3.85 5.93 0.82
C THR A 70 -3.69 7.26 1.56
N GLY A 71 -2.72 8.10 1.17
CA GLY A 71 -2.40 9.36 1.85
C GLY A 71 -1.73 9.17 3.22
N HIS A 72 -1.36 7.94 3.59
CA HIS A 72 -0.59 7.63 4.80
C HIS A 72 0.91 7.54 4.46
N ASP A 73 1.40 8.56 3.76
CA ASP A 73 2.76 8.59 3.21
C ASP A 73 3.83 8.80 4.29
N PHE A 74 3.47 9.37 5.45
CA PHE A 74 4.41 9.81 6.50
C PHE A 74 5.49 10.75 5.93
N LEU A 75 5.14 11.55 4.94
CA LEU A 75 5.95 12.68 4.50
C LEU A 75 5.70 13.88 5.42
N GLU A 76 6.47 14.95 5.23
CA GLU A 76 6.52 16.09 6.17
C GLU A 76 5.13 16.66 6.47
N VAL A 77 4.25 16.71 5.46
CA VAL A 77 2.86 17.18 5.58
C VAL A 77 2.06 16.34 6.56
N TYR A 78 2.15 15.02 6.44
CA TYR A 78 1.46 14.10 7.32
C TYR A 78 2.04 14.15 8.74
N LEU A 79 3.35 14.39 8.87
CA LEU A 79 4.03 14.55 10.16
C LEU A 79 3.75 15.91 10.82
N HIS A 80 3.44 16.96 10.04
CA HIS A 80 3.06 18.27 10.56
C HIS A 80 1.68 18.25 11.22
N TRP A 81 0.73 17.47 10.68
CA TRP A 81 -0.63 17.39 11.23
C TRP A 81 -0.69 17.02 12.74
N PRO A 82 0.07 16.04 13.25
CA PRO A 82 0.18 15.78 14.69
C PRO A 82 1.23 16.66 15.41
N GLY A 83 1.85 17.64 14.74
CA GLY A 83 2.90 18.49 15.31
C GLY A 83 4.27 17.83 15.43
N THR A 84 4.53 16.74 14.70
CA THR A 84 5.82 16.03 14.70
C THR A 84 6.85 16.70 13.79
N ALA A 85 6.41 17.37 12.72
CA ALA A 85 7.24 18.21 11.87
C ALA A 85 7.04 19.69 12.19
N ALA A 86 8.10 20.49 12.03
CA ALA A 86 8.07 21.93 12.32
C ALA A 86 7.33 22.76 11.25
N ASN A 87 7.24 22.24 10.02
CA ASN A 87 6.52 22.88 8.92
C ASN A 87 5.98 21.82 7.94
N GLU A 88 5.12 22.23 7.00
CA GLU A 88 4.64 21.36 5.91
C GLU A 88 5.57 21.35 4.70
N ALA A 89 6.55 22.26 4.67
CA ALA A 89 7.42 22.48 3.53
C ALA A 89 8.37 21.30 3.34
N CYS A 90 8.68 20.98 2.08
CA CYS A 90 9.61 19.93 1.76
C CYS A 90 11.01 20.24 2.32
N PRO A 91 11.54 19.42 3.24
CA PRO A 91 12.86 19.66 3.82
C PRO A 91 13.99 19.45 2.80
N LEU A 92 13.69 18.85 1.64
CA LEU A 92 14.67 18.58 0.59
C LEU A 92 14.86 19.78 -0.34
N CYS A 93 13.76 20.42 -0.76
CA CYS A 93 13.79 21.53 -1.72
C CYS A 93 13.40 22.89 -1.13
N GLY A 94 12.72 22.93 0.02
CA GLY A 94 12.36 24.14 0.77
C GLY A 94 11.17 24.94 0.24
N HIS A 95 10.51 24.54 -0.84
CA HIS A 95 9.56 25.40 -1.56
C HIS A 95 8.07 25.03 -1.42
N VAL A 96 7.73 23.75 -1.56
CA VAL A 96 6.35 23.27 -1.68
C VAL A 96 6.07 22.27 -0.57
N ARG A 97 4.81 22.03 -0.20
CA ARG A 97 4.51 21.01 0.80
C ARG A 97 4.89 19.61 0.30
N MET A 98 5.41 18.79 1.21
CA MET A 98 5.92 17.46 0.87
C MET A 98 4.82 16.40 0.89
N ASP A 99 4.05 16.32 -0.19
CA ASP A 99 3.08 15.25 -0.43
C ASP A 99 3.54 14.31 -1.55
N GLY A 100 2.75 13.28 -1.83
CA GLY A 100 3.04 12.30 -2.87
C GLY A 100 3.16 12.91 -4.28
N ASP A 101 2.39 13.96 -4.59
CA ASP A 101 2.46 14.65 -5.88
C ASP A 101 3.75 15.46 -6.00
N HIS A 102 4.15 16.14 -4.93
CA HIS A 102 5.42 16.87 -4.88
C HIS A 102 6.62 15.94 -5.12
N LEU A 103 6.61 14.69 -4.65
CA LEU A 103 7.73 13.76 -4.87
C LEU A 103 8.07 13.58 -6.35
N LEU A 104 7.08 13.64 -7.26
CA LEU A 104 7.30 13.52 -8.70
C LEU A 104 8.07 14.71 -9.29
N GLN A 105 8.04 15.86 -8.62
CA GLN A 105 8.60 17.12 -9.11
C GLN A 105 9.70 17.68 -8.20
N CYS A 106 10.01 16.98 -7.10
CA CYS A 106 10.96 17.45 -6.11
C CYS A 106 12.37 17.56 -6.70
N THR A 107 12.90 18.78 -6.75
CA THR A 107 14.27 19.06 -7.22
C THR A 107 15.34 18.40 -6.33
N GLY A 108 15.02 18.14 -5.06
CA GLY A 108 15.89 17.41 -4.13
C GLY A 108 16.01 15.89 -4.43
N LEU A 109 15.23 15.37 -5.39
CA LEU A 109 15.20 13.96 -5.79
C LEU A 109 15.57 13.77 -7.27
N VAL A 110 16.28 14.73 -7.87
CA VAL A 110 16.62 14.74 -9.31
C VAL A 110 17.42 13.50 -9.76
N GLU A 111 18.17 12.88 -8.85
CA GLU A 111 18.95 11.65 -9.12
C GLU A 111 18.06 10.42 -9.36
N TYR A 112 16.78 10.49 -8.99
CA TYR A 112 15.82 9.41 -9.16
C TYR A 112 14.84 9.76 -10.29
N PRO A 113 14.57 8.86 -11.24
CA PRO A 113 13.58 9.08 -12.29
C PRO A 113 12.19 9.41 -11.74
N ALA A 114 11.43 10.27 -12.43
CA ALA A 114 10.11 10.71 -11.98
C ALA A 114 9.06 9.59 -12.05
N ASP A 115 9.23 8.64 -12.95
CA ASP A 115 8.42 7.43 -13.09
C ASP A 115 8.69 6.40 -11.98
N ASP A 116 9.85 6.47 -11.29
CA ASP A 116 10.17 5.65 -10.13
C ASP A 116 9.77 6.35 -8.82
N ILE A 117 8.45 6.45 -8.62
CA ILE A 117 7.88 7.06 -7.42
C ILE A 117 8.26 6.32 -6.13
N ALA A 118 8.52 5.01 -6.20
CA ALA A 118 8.87 4.21 -5.03
C ALA A 118 10.29 4.53 -4.53
N SER A 119 11.26 4.62 -5.43
CA SER A 119 12.62 5.02 -5.05
C SER A 119 12.65 6.46 -4.54
N ARG A 120 11.93 7.37 -5.19
CA ARG A 120 11.76 8.76 -4.73
C ARG A 120 11.17 8.84 -3.33
N TYR A 121 10.12 8.07 -3.05
CA TYR A 121 9.51 7.99 -1.72
C TYR A 121 10.50 7.53 -0.64
N TRP A 122 11.22 6.44 -0.90
CA TRP A 122 12.15 5.91 0.09
C TRP A 122 13.37 6.81 0.28
N GLU A 123 13.87 7.43 -0.79
CA GLU A 123 14.96 8.40 -0.66
C GLU A 123 14.53 9.63 0.11
N ALA A 124 13.36 10.18 -0.20
CA ALA A 124 12.79 11.30 0.54
C ALA A 124 12.79 11.03 2.05
N ARG A 125 12.28 9.86 2.45
CA ARG A 125 12.27 9.45 3.86
C ARG A 125 13.67 9.28 4.45
N ARG A 126 14.63 8.72 3.70
CA ARG A 126 16.02 8.62 4.16
C ARG A 126 16.63 10.00 4.40
N GLN A 127 16.36 10.96 3.53
CA GLN A 127 16.88 12.32 3.68
C GLN A 127 16.21 13.10 4.81
N MET A 128 14.89 12.94 5.02
CA MET A 128 14.17 13.53 6.16
C MET A 128 14.78 13.12 7.51
N VAL A 129 15.24 11.87 7.65
CA VAL A 129 15.93 11.40 8.86
C VAL A 129 17.29 12.06 9.03
N LYS A 130 18.03 12.25 7.93
CA LYS A 130 19.38 12.85 7.96
C LYS A 130 19.37 14.36 8.17
N LYS A 131 18.33 15.04 7.66
CA LYS A 131 18.14 16.49 7.72
C LYS A 131 16.76 16.75 8.33
N PRO A 132 16.59 16.57 9.64
CA PRO A 132 15.35 16.94 10.29
C PRO A 132 15.07 18.42 10.00
N SER A 133 13.81 18.75 9.73
CA SER A 133 13.38 20.13 9.50
C SER A 133 13.92 21.01 10.64
N LYS A 134 14.72 22.02 10.28
CA LYS A 134 15.23 22.97 11.27
C LYS A 134 14.03 23.73 11.82
N GLY A 135 13.55 23.34 12.99
CA GLY A 135 12.58 24.13 13.73
C GLY A 135 13.17 25.51 13.97
N VAL A 136 12.56 26.53 13.37
CA VAL A 136 12.83 27.91 13.74
C VAL A 136 12.01 28.14 15.00
N GLY A 137 12.70 28.13 16.15
CA GLY A 137 12.16 28.65 17.41
C GLY A 137 12.14 30.17 17.41
#